data_AF-A0A3D4U3J9-F1
#
_entry.id   AF-A0A3D4U3J9-F1
#
_cell.length_a   1.000
_cell.length_b   1.000
_cell.length_c   1.000
_cell.angle_alpha   90.00
_cell.angle_beta   90.00
_cell.angle_gamma   90.00
#
_symmetry.space_group_name_H-M   'P 1'
#
loop_
_entity.id
_entity.type
_entity.pdbx_description
1 polymer ?
#
loop_
_entity_poly.entity_id
_entity_poly.type
_entity_poly.pdbx_seq_one_letter_code
_entity_poly.pdbx_strand_id
1 'polypeptide(L)'
;GNTLFAAVHTTGLAIIDVSHPGFPQVKEVYEFKTAIYNLLVAGSLAYVASSQGLIILDISDKFTPREIGLFETESAVYDICINGDWAYILDNSCVEEYQGRLYAVDISDPRHPKPGSQLDLPFPMKVVAVDNYLYVADGGLYVFDISAPSQPKKCKAIFTGDIQQDLAIDQTNLFVVEKKGLHIFDITNPKEPVKVNSLTIPDSSYRISVRDQNVFIANYYEGLLIIGLE
;
A
#
# COMPACT_ATOMS: atom_id res chain seq x y z
N GLY A 1 2.34 -5.49 18.80
CA GLY A 1 1.15 -5.27 19.65
C GLY A 1 0.21 -6.46 19.53
N ASN A 2 -0.83 -6.54 20.37
CA ASN A 2 -1.74 -7.70 20.42
C ASN A 2 -3.07 -7.45 19.68
N THR A 3 -3.13 -6.44 18.81
CA THR A 3 -4.34 -6.08 18.05
C THR A 3 -4.02 -6.15 16.57
N LEU A 4 -4.84 -6.88 15.83
CA LEU A 4 -4.84 -6.93 14.38
C LEU A 4 -6.07 -6.20 13.87
N PHE A 5 -5.88 -5.37 12.87
CA PHE A 5 -6.94 -4.69 12.15
C PHE A 5 -7.04 -5.31 10.76
N ALA A 6 -8.22 -5.80 10.38
CA ALA A 6 -8.43 -6.47 9.10
C ALA A 6 -9.58 -5.80 8.34
N ALA A 7 -9.28 -5.30 7.14
CA ALA A 7 -10.28 -4.81 6.21
C ALA A 7 -11.03 -6.01 5.60
N VAL A 8 -12.35 -6.02 5.76
CA VAL A 8 -13.24 -7.03 5.20
C VAL A 8 -14.21 -6.30 4.27
N HIS A 9 -14.00 -6.43 2.96
CA HIS A 9 -14.57 -5.57 1.91
C HIS A 9 -16.00 -5.06 2.16
N THR A 10 -16.97 -5.94 2.41
CA THR A 10 -18.38 -5.56 2.65
C THR A 10 -18.80 -5.53 4.12
N THR A 11 -17.93 -5.94 5.04
CA THR A 11 -18.26 -6.07 6.48
C THR A 11 -17.66 -4.92 7.29
N GLY A 12 -16.57 -4.32 6.82
CA GLY A 12 -15.90 -3.20 7.47
C GLY A 12 -14.55 -3.58 8.07
N LEU A 13 -14.16 -2.94 9.17
CA LEU A 13 -12.87 -3.15 9.84
C LEU A 13 -13.06 -4.07 11.05
N ALA A 14 -12.61 -5.32 10.91
CA ALA A 14 -12.57 -6.25 12.02
C ALA A 14 -11.37 -5.93 12.93
N ILE A 15 -11.64 -5.82 14.23
CA ILE A 15 -10.64 -5.55 15.27
C ILE A 15 -10.46 -6.83 16.06
N ILE A 16 -9.28 -7.43 15.93
CA ILE A 16 -9.00 -8.79 16.37
C ILE A 16 -7.95 -8.74 17.47
N ASP A 17 -8.26 -9.33 18.63
CA ASP A 17 -7.28 -9.62 19.66
C ASP A 17 -6.45 -10.85 19.26
N VAL A 18 -5.15 -10.64 19.12
CA VAL A 18 -4.14 -11.65 18.76
C VAL A 18 -3.12 -11.87 19.88
N SER A 19 -3.48 -11.56 21.13
CA SER A 19 -2.68 -11.88 22.32
C SER A 19 -2.35 -13.37 22.43
N HIS A 20 -3.20 -14.22 21.87
CA HIS A 20 -3.00 -15.65 21.73
C HIS A 20 -3.07 -16.02 20.24
N PRO A 21 -1.94 -16.10 19.51
CA PRO A 21 -1.93 -16.28 18.06
C PRO A 21 -2.63 -17.55 17.56
N GLY A 22 -2.67 -18.61 18.37
CA GLY A 22 -3.42 -19.84 18.06
C GLY A 22 -4.93 -19.75 18.29
N PHE A 23 -5.41 -18.65 18.88
CA PHE A 23 -6.82 -18.44 19.21
C PHE A 23 -7.22 -16.95 19.06
N PRO A 24 -7.13 -16.39 17.84
CA PRO A 24 -7.50 -15.00 17.60
C PRO A 24 -9.00 -14.79 17.84
N GLN A 25 -9.36 -13.63 18.42
CA GLN A 25 -10.76 -13.30 18.74
C GLN A 25 -11.16 -11.97 18.11
N VAL A 26 -12.21 -11.96 17.31
CA VAL A 26 -12.85 -10.71 16.87
C VAL A 26 -13.50 -10.05 18.09
N LYS A 27 -13.05 -8.84 18.43
CA LYS A 27 -13.58 -8.06 19.56
C LYS A 27 -14.64 -7.07 19.11
N GLU A 28 -14.44 -6.49 17.92
CA GLU A 28 -15.32 -5.44 17.36
C GLU A 28 -15.29 -5.49 15.83
N VAL A 29 -16.35 -4.97 15.20
CA VAL A 29 -16.41 -4.72 13.76
C VAL A 29 -16.90 -3.29 13.55
N TYR A 30 -16.01 -2.42 13.08
CA TYR A 30 -16.39 -1.07 12.69
C TYR A 30 -16.94 -1.09 11.26
N GLU A 31 -18.22 -0.82 11.12
CA GLU A 31 -18.91 -0.80 9.82
C GLU A 31 -18.68 0.52 9.08
N PHE A 32 -18.31 0.44 7.80
CA PHE A 32 -18.25 1.60 6.91
C PHE A 32 -19.52 1.68 6.08
N LYS A 33 -19.90 2.90 5.70
CA LYS A 33 -20.99 3.16 4.74
C LYS A 33 -20.56 3.03 3.28
N THR A 34 -19.31 2.65 3.05
CA THR A 34 -18.67 2.50 1.74
C THR A 34 -17.82 1.23 1.73
N ALA A 35 -17.53 0.67 0.55
CA ALA A 35 -16.54 -0.39 0.45
C ALA A 35 -15.15 0.17 0.78
N ILE A 36 -14.33 -0.70 1.39
CA ILE A 36 -12.93 -0.43 1.73
C ILE A 36 -12.03 -1.44 1.02
N TYR A 37 -10.87 -0.99 0.60
CA TYR A 37 -9.96 -1.75 -0.25
C TYR A 37 -8.61 -2.01 0.40
N ASN A 38 -8.14 -1.08 1.23
CA ASN A 38 -6.88 -1.20 1.94
C ASN A 38 -6.89 -0.39 3.24
N LEU A 39 -5.99 -0.73 4.15
CA LEU A 39 -5.85 -0.13 5.46
C LEU A 39 -4.36 -0.02 5.80
N LEU A 40 -3.96 1.15 6.27
CA LEU A 40 -2.66 1.35 6.90
C LEU A 40 -2.85 1.89 8.32
N VAL A 41 -2.20 1.26 9.29
CA VAL A 41 -2.17 1.72 10.68
C VAL A 41 -0.84 2.43 10.95
N ALA A 42 -0.89 3.69 11.39
CA ALA A 42 0.29 4.44 11.80
C ALA A 42 0.05 5.08 13.18
N GLY A 43 0.68 4.49 14.20
CA GLY A 43 0.51 4.95 15.58
C GLY A 43 -0.93 4.79 16.07
N SER A 44 -1.56 5.92 16.42
CA SER A 44 -2.96 6.00 16.89
C SER A 44 -3.96 6.31 15.77
N LEU A 45 -3.53 6.29 14.51
CA LEU A 45 -4.37 6.54 13.35
C LEU A 45 -4.45 5.33 12.43
N ALA A 46 -5.59 5.19 11.78
CA ALA A 46 -5.81 4.27 10.68
C ALA A 46 -6.25 5.04 9.43
N TYR A 47 -5.58 4.77 8.32
CA TYR A 47 -5.84 5.35 7.00
C TYR A 47 -6.49 4.28 6.14
N VAL A 48 -7.67 4.57 5.60
CA VAL A 48 -8.51 3.58 4.92
C VAL A 48 -8.75 4.02 3.48
N ALA A 49 -8.35 3.16 2.55
CA ALA A 49 -8.61 3.31 1.13
C ALA A 49 -10.05 2.84 0.87
N SER A 50 -10.89 3.70 0.30
CA SER A 50 -12.31 3.43 0.17
C SER A 50 -12.86 3.90 -1.18
N SER A 51 -14.12 3.53 -1.48
CA SER A 51 -14.81 4.02 -2.68
C SER A 51 -15.09 5.52 -2.65
N GLN A 52 -15.01 6.18 -1.50
CA GLN A 52 -15.19 7.64 -1.36
C GLN A 52 -13.87 8.41 -1.39
N GLY A 53 -12.73 7.73 -1.24
CA GLY A 53 -11.41 8.33 -1.10
C GLY A 53 -10.66 7.81 0.13
N LEU A 54 -9.86 8.68 0.75
CA LEU A 54 -9.08 8.37 1.94
C LEU A 54 -9.86 8.75 3.20
N ILE A 55 -10.28 7.74 3.97
CA ILE A 55 -10.90 7.93 5.29
C ILE A 55 -9.81 7.84 6.36
N ILE A 56 -9.83 8.73 7.35
CA ILE A 56 -8.90 8.76 8.48
C ILE A 56 -9.66 8.49 9.77
N LEU A 57 -9.26 7.44 10.48
CA LEU A 57 -9.80 7.04 11.77
C LEU A 57 -8.83 7.34 12.90
N ASP A 58 -9.33 7.87 14.00
CA ASP A 58 -8.68 7.80 15.31
C ASP A 58 -8.92 6.41 15.91
N ILE A 59 -7.83 5.72 16.23
CA ILE A 59 -7.81 4.40 16.88
C ILE A 59 -7.00 4.42 18.18
N SER A 60 -6.90 5.59 18.84
CA SER A 60 -6.26 5.75 20.15
C SER A 60 -6.86 4.78 21.17
N ASP A 61 -8.19 4.63 21.14
CA ASP A 61 -8.86 3.43 21.66
C ASP A 61 -9.14 2.48 20.48
N LYS A 62 -8.41 1.37 20.48
CA LYS A 62 -8.43 0.40 19.38
C LYS A 62 -9.77 -0.30 19.21
N PHE A 63 -10.60 -0.35 20.26
CA PHE A 63 -11.90 -1.02 20.22
C PHE A 63 -13.07 -0.05 20.02
N THR A 64 -12.79 1.26 19.96
CA THR A 64 -13.80 2.27 19.62
C THR A 64 -13.28 3.25 18.55
N PRO A 65 -12.98 2.76 17.32
CA PRO A 65 -12.52 3.63 16.24
C PRO A 65 -13.51 4.76 15.95
N ARG A 66 -12.97 5.92 15.57
CA ARG A 66 -13.79 7.08 15.19
C ARG A 66 -13.27 7.69 13.91
N GLU A 67 -14.14 7.87 12.93
CA GLU A 67 -13.83 8.69 11.77
C GLU A 67 -13.60 10.15 12.19
N ILE A 68 -12.44 10.69 11.81
CA ILE A 68 -12.02 12.05 12.16
C ILE A 68 -11.75 12.92 10.93
N GLY A 69 -11.55 12.32 9.76
CA GLY A 69 -11.28 13.04 8.51
C GLY A 69 -11.60 12.20 7.28
N LEU A 70 -11.86 12.90 6.18
CA LEU A 70 -12.13 12.33 4.86
C LEU A 70 -11.50 13.25 3.81
N PHE A 71 -10.74 12.65 2.89
CA PHE A 71 -10.31 13.29 1.65
C PHE A 71 -11.02 12.59 0.48
N GLU A 72 -11.98 13.28 -0.12
CA GLU A 72 -12.80 12.74 -1.21
C GLU A 72 -12.01 12.73 -2.53
N THR A 73 -12.15 11.64 -3.28
CA THR A 73 -11.60 11.49 -4.64
C THR A 73 -12.70 11.16 -5.63
N GLU A 74 -12.48 11.43 -6.92
CA GLU A 74 -13.47 11.14 -7.96
C GLU A 74 -13.66 9.64 -8.21
N SER A 75 -12.65 8.83 -7.89
CA SER A 75 -12.63 7.38 -8.05
C SER A 75 -12.18 6.70 -6.77
N ALA A 76 -12.46 5.40 -6.66
CA ALA A 76 -12.07 4.59 -5.52
C ALA A 76 -10.56 4.60 -5.32
N VAL A 77 -10.12 4.78 -4.07
CA VAL A 77 -8.72 4.65 -3.67
C VAL A 77 -8.46 3.18 -3.33
N TYR A 78 -7.36 2.63 -3.86
CA TYR A 78 -7.02 1.21 -3.69
C TYR A 78 -5.75 0.97 -2.89
N ASP A 79 -4.82 1.92 -2.85
CA ASP A 79 -3.58 1.79 -2.10
C ASP A 79 -3.16 3.11 -1.45
N ILE A 80 -2.46 2.99 -0.32
CA ILE A 80 -2.04 4.12 0.52
C ILE A 80 -0.59 3.88 0.93
N CYS A 81 0.23 4.91 0.80
CA CYS A 81 1.54 5.01 1.42
C CYS A 81 1.62 6.29 2.26
N ILE A 82 2.16 6.21 3.46
CA ILE A 82 2.38 7.36 4.34
C ILE A 82 3.88 7.63 4.45
N ASN A 83 4.27 8.90 4.30
CA ASN A 83 5.64 9.37 4.48
C ASN A 83 5.60 10.71 5.24
N GLY A 84 5.89 10.66 6.55
CA GLY A 84 5.73 11.81 7.44
C GLY A 84 4.29 12.33 7.45
N ASP A 85 4.14 13.63 7.19
CA ASP A 85 2.85 14.33 7.17
C ASP A 85 2.10 14.23 5.83
N TRP A 86 2.51 13.31 4.96
CA TRP A 86 1.91 13.14 3.63
C TRP A 86 1.40 11.72 3.40
N ALA A 87 0.21 11.64 2.82
CA ALA A 87 -0.35 10.42 2.26
C ALA A 87 -0.23 10.46 0.73
N TYR A 88 0.26 9.36 0.17
CA TYR A 88 0.30 9.10 -1.26
C TYR A 88 -0.69 7.99 -1.57
N ILE A 89 -1.77 8.35 -2.26
CA ILE A 89 -2.88 7.45 -2.51
C ILE A 89 -3.05 7.22 -4.00
N LEU A 90 -3.41 5.98 -4.35
CA LEU A 90 -3.65 5.58 -5.73
C LEU A 90 -5.14 5.35 -5.93
N ASP A 91 -5.73 6.08 -6.87
CA ASP A 91 -7.01 5.68 -7.45
C ASP A 91 -6.79 4.87 -8.73
N ASN A 92 -7.81 4.11 -9.11
CA ASN A 92 -7.88 3.51 -10.42
C ASN A 92 -9.30 3.73 -10.93
N SER A 93 -9.43 4.52 -12.00
CA SER A 93 -10.72 4.66 -12.65
C SER A 93 -10.94 3.45 -13.59
N CYS A 94 -11.93 2.63 -13.27
CA CYS A 94 -12.37 1.54 -14.14
C CYS A 94 -13.09 2.03 -15.41
N VAL A 95 -13.12 3.33 -15.68
CA VAL A 95 -13.87 3.92 -16.80
C VAL A 95 -12.95 4.08 -18.01
N GLU A 96 -13.26 3.26 -19.01
CA GLU A 96 -12.93 3.27 -20.45
C GLU A 96 -11.52 3.60 -20.98
N GLU A 97 -10.57 4.08 -20.18
CA GLU A 97 -9.24 4.44 -20.69
C GLU A 97 -8.05 3.91 -19.88
N TYR A 98 -8.26 3.11 -18.83
CA TYR A 98 -7.20 2.73 -17.87
C TYR A 98 -6.43 3.99 -17.45
N GLN A 99 -7.06 4.82 -16.63
CA GLN A 99 -6.45 6.03 -16.09
C GLN A 99 -6.64 5.99 -14.59
N GLY A 100 -5.56 5.78 -13.86
CA GLY A 100 -5.50 6.01 -12.43
C GLY A 100 -4.69 7.26 -12.12
N ARG A 101 -4.64 7.61 -10.85
CA ARG A 101 -3.92 8.80 -10.39
C ARG A 101 -3.16 8.51 -9.12
N LEU A 102 -2.01 9.16 -9.01
CA LEU A 102 -1.31 9.35 -7.74
C LEU A 102 -1.69 10.72 -7.18
N TYR A 103 -2.30 10.75 -6.01
CA TYR A 103 -2.54 11.98 -5.25
C TYR A 103 -1.49 12.09 -4.14
N ALA A 104 -0.98 13.31 -3.95
CA ALA A 104 -0.30 13.71 -2.73
C ALA A 104 -1.31 14.45 -1.84
N VAL A 105 -1.48 14.01 -0.60
CA VAL A 105 -2.45 14.57 0.36
C VAL A 105 -1.70 14.96 1.63
N ASP A 106 -1.79 16.23 2.02
CA ASP A 106 -1.27 16.72 3.28
C ASP A 106 -2.19 16.24 4.41
N ILE A 107 -1.62 15.48 5.33
CA ILE A 107 -2.30 14.89 6.49
C ILE A 107 -1.73 15.41 7.82
N SER A 108 -1.00 16.53 7.79
CA SER A 108 -0.46 17.19 9.00
C SER A 108 -1.55 17.54 10.02
N ASP A 109 -2.76 17.86 9.55
CA ASP A 109 -3.99 17.81 10.35
C ASP A 109 -4.89 16.67 9.83
N PRO A 110 -4.91 15.50 10.49
CA PRO A 110 -5.70 14.35 10.03
C PRO A 110 -7.22 14.60 10.05
N ARG A 111 -7.68 15.66 10.71
CA ARG A 111 -9.10 16.08 10.69
C ARG A 111 -9.47 16.89 9.46
N HIS A 112 -8.49 17.49 8.80
CA HIS A 112 -8.69 18.37 7.65
C HIS A 112 -7.60 18.09 6.58
N PRO A 113 -7.60 16.89 5.97
CA PRO A 113 -6.63 16.57 4.94
C PRO A 113 -6.75 17.52 3.75
N LYS A 114 -5.62 17.93 3.16
CA LYS A 114 -5.59 18.94 2.08
C LYS A 114 -4.97 18.38 0.81
N PRO A 115 -5.46 18.79 -0.37
CA PRO A 115 -4.88 18.36 -1.63
C PRO A 115 -3.49 18.97 -1.84
N GLY A 116 -2.54 18.14 -2.25
CA GLY A 116 -1.32 18.54 -2.94
C GLY A 116 -1.50 18.44 -4.46
N SER A 117 -0.56 17.79 -5.14
CA SER A 117 -0.66 17.49 -6.57
C SER A 117 -1.43 16.20 -6.86
N GLN A 118 -1.97 16.12 -8.06
CA GLN A 118 -2.49 14.91 -8.68
C GLN A 118 -1.69 14.64 -9.96
N LEU A 119 -1.30 13.38 -10.18
CA LEU A 119 -0.58 12.94 -11.38
C LEU A 119 -1.34 11.79 -12.03
N ASP A 120 -1.63 11.91 -13.32
CA ASP A 120 -2.25 10.83 -14.08
C ASP A 120 -1.22 9.73 -14.36
N LEU A 121 -1.61 8.49 -14.08
CA LEU A 121 -0.84 7.28 -14.27
C LEU A 121 -1.69 6.25 -15.05
N PRO A 122 -1.11 5.50 -16.01
CA PRO A 122 -1.89 4.54 -16.79
C PRO A 122 -2.57 3.44 -15.97
N PHE A 123 -1.87 2.82 -15.04
CA PHE A 123 -2.36 1.66 -14.31
C PHE A 123 -1.72 1.51 -12.92
N PRO A 124 -1.84 2.52 -12.03
CA PRO A 124 -1.20 2.47 -10.71
C PRO A 124 -1.86 1.40 -9.82
N MET A 125 -1.04 0.46 -9.35
CA MET A 125 -1.47 -0.69 -8.54
C MET A 125 -0.98 -0.64 -7.10
N LYS A 126 0.25 -0.17 -6.89
CA LYS A 126 0.91 -0.19 -5.59
C LYS A 126 1.86 0.97 -5.43
N VAL A 127 1.92 1.55 -4.24
CA VAL A 127 2.87 2.59 -3.86
C VAL A 127 3.52 2.27 -2.52
N VAL A 128 4.84 2.43 -2.45
CA VAL A 128 5.62 2.35 -1.21
C VAL A 128 6.68 3.45 -1.18
N ALA A 129 7.14 3.85 0.00
CA ALA A 129 8.10 4.93 0.18
C ALA A 129 9.35 4.49 0.94
N VAL A 130 10.50 5.03 0.55
CA VAL A 130 11.75 5.01 1.32
C VAL A 130 12.39 6.39 1.23
N ASP A 131 12.70 6.98 2.39
CA ASP A 131 13.21 8.34 2.51
C ASP A 131 12.36 9.32 1.68
N ASN A 132 12.97 10.04 0.74
CA ASN A 132 12.31 10.99 -0.14
C ASN A 132 11.94 10.38 -1.51
N TYR A 133 11.69 9.08 -1.59
CA TYR A 133 11.36 8.41 -2.84
C TYR A 133 10.13 7.51 -2.73
N LEU A 134 9.26 7.60 -3.73
CA LEU A 134 8.17 6.65 -3.94
C LEU A 134 8.55 5.65 -5.03
N TYR A 135 8.20 4.40 -4.79
CA TYR A 135 8.17 3.34 -5.78
C TYR A 135 6.71 3.03 -6.11
N VAL A 136 6.36 3.15 -7.39
CA VAL A 136 4.99 2.93 -7.86
C VAL A 136 5.00 1.82 -8.91
N ALA A 137 4.19 0.79 -8.69
CA ALA A 137 3.86 -0.24 -9.67
C ALA A 137 2.73 0.30 -10.57
N ASP A 138 3.02 0.51 -11.86
CA ASP A 138 2.12 1.16 -12.82
C ASP A 138 2.32 0.60 -14.25
N GLY A 139 2.22 -0.72 -14.39
CA GLY A 139 2.64 -1.44 -15.63
C GLY A 139 4.16 -1.42 -15.90
N GLY A 140 4.90 -0.73 -15.03
CA GLY A 140 6.35 -0.76 -14.83
C GLY A 140 6.64 -0.35 -13.39
N LEU A 141 7.89 -0.46 -12.95
CA LEU A 141 8.32 0.14 -11.68
C LEU A 141 8.78 1.58 -11.94
N TYR A 142 8.09 2.57 -11.38
CA TYR A 142 8.51 3.97 -11.45
C TYR A 142 9.01 4.47 -10.11
N VAL A 143 10.00 5.37 -10.18
CA VAL A 143 10.56 6.05 -9.02
C VAL A 143 10.20 7.52 -9.10
N PHE A 144 9.62 8.06 -8.03
CA PHE A 144 9.31 9.49 -7.89
C PHE A 144 10.14 10.07 -6.76
N ASP A 145 10.70 11.27 -6.97
CA ASP A 145 11.31 12.10 -5.92
C ASP A 145 10.20 12.90 -5.23
N ILE A 146 10.12 12.79 -3.90
CA ILE A 146 9.17 13.47 -3.04
C ILE A 146 9.86 14.41 -2.04
N SER A 147 11.08 14.88 -2.35
CA SER A 147 11.75 15.93 -1.55
C SER A 147 10.91 17.22 -1.46
N ALA A 148 10.03 17.45 -2.44
CA ALA A 148 8.89 18.36 -2.33
C ALA A 148 7.61 17.49 -2.24
N PRO A 149 7.13 17.17 -1.03
CA PRO A 149 6.17 16.08 -0.84
C PRO A 149 4.80 16.35 -1.47
N SER A 150 4.43 17.63 -1.61
CA SER A 150 3.22 18.07 -2.31
C SER A 150 3.27 17.90 -3.84
N GLN A 151 4.43 17.61 -4.41
CA GLN A 151 4.68 17.56 -5.86
C GLN A 151 5.66 16.43 -6.22
N PRO A 152 5.25 15.15 -6.16
CA PRO A 152 6.08 14.05 -6.60
C PRO A 152 6.58 14.23 -8.03
N LYS A 153 7.86 13.95 -8.28
CA LYS A 153 8.46 14.07 -9.61
C LYS A 153 8.99 12.74 -10.08
N LYS A 154 8.42 12.21 -11.17
CA LYS A 154 8.91 11.00 -11.81
C LYS A 154 10.36 11.18 -12.23
N CYS A 155 11.24 10.35 -11.69
CA CYS A 155 12.68 10.38 -11.95
C CYS A 155 13.15 9.20 -12.78
N LYS A 156 12.53 8.03 -12.63
CA LYS A 156 12.96 6.80 -13.30
C LYS A 156 11.78 5.91 -13.67
N ALA A 157 11.97 5.15 -14.74
CA ALA A 157 11.09 4.08 -15.19
C ALA A 157 11.93 2.82 -15.39
N ILE A 158 11.51 1.72 -14.80
CA ILE A 158 12.20 0.44 -14.83
C ILE A 158 11.21 -0.60 -15.33
N PHE A 159 11.50 -1.14 -16.50
CA PHE A 159 10.72 -2.22 -17.08
C PHE A 159 11.27 -3.55 -16.56
N THR A 160 10.44 -4.31 -15.83
CA THR A 160 10.85 -5.62 -15.28
C THR A 160 10.39 -6.83 -16.09
N GLY A 161 9.61 -6.59 -17.16
CA GLY A 161 9.22 -7.60 -18.15
C GLY A 161 7.73 -7.93 -18.17
N ASP A 162 7.00 -7.65 -17.10
CA ASP A 162 5.56 -7.89 -16.96
C ASP A 162 4.91 -6.79 -16.10
N ILE A 163 3.62 -6.94 -15.77
CA ILE A 163 2.86 -6.05 -14.89
C ILE A 163 3.19 -6.38 -13.43
N GLN A 164 3.66 -5.38 -12.70
CA GLN A 164 3.95 -5.46 -11.27
C GLN A 164 2.62 -5.36 -10.50
N GLN A 165 2.42 -6.27 -9.55
CA GLN A 165 1.17 -6.42 -8.83
C GLN A 165 1.25 -5.93 -7.39
N ASP A 166 2.41 -6.10 -6.75
CA ASP A 166 2.63 -5.68 -5.38
C ASP A 166 4.12 -5.41 -5.11
N LEU A 167 4.39 -4.60 -4.09
CA LEU A 167 5.69 -4.12 -3.68
C LEU A 167 5.84 -4.30 -2.17
N ALA A 168 6.99 -4.79 -1.73
CA ALA A 168 7.36 -4.78 -0.33
C ALA A 168 8.81 -4.33 -0.15
N ILE A 169 9.12 -3.73 0.99
CA ILE A 169 10.46 -3.29 1.34
C ILE A 169 10.89 -3.97 2.63
N ASP A 170 12.14 -4.43 2.65
CA ASP A 170 12.84 -4.81 3.87
C ASP A 170 14.26 -4.23 3.83
N GLN A 171 14.56 -3.35 4.77
CA GLN A 171 15.83 -2.62 4.84
C GLN A 171 16.17 -1.94 3.51
N THR A 172 17.22 -2.41 2.83
CA THR A 172 17.71 -1.89 1.55
C THR A 172 17.23 -2.72 0.36
N ASN A 173 16.27 -3.62 0.53
CA ASN A 173 15.72 -4.44 -0.54
C ASN A 173 14.29 -4.03 -0.87
N LEU A 174 14.04 -3.71 -2.14
CA LEU A 174 12.72 -3.59 -2.72
C LEU A 174 12.38 -4.88 -3.47
N PHE A 175 11.31 -5.52 -3.02
CA PHE A 175 10.74 -6.71 -3.62
C PHE A 175 9.59 -6.31 -4.55
N VAL A 176 9.66 -6.75 -5.79
CA VAL A 176 8.68 -6.43 -6.83
C VAL A 176 8.07 -7.75 -7.31
N VAL A 177 6.80 -7.98 -6.99
CA VAL A 177 6.07 -9.14 -7.49
C VAL A 177 5.40 -8.78 -8.81
N GLU A 178 5.64 -9.63 -9.79
CA GLU A 178 4.93 -9.70 -11.06
C GLU A 178 4.20 -11.04 -11.15
N LYS A 179 3.38 -11.21 -12.19
CA LYS A 179 2.58 -12.40 -12.43
C LYS A 179 3.35 -13.73 -12.30
N LYS A 180 4.62 -13.77 -12.76
CA LYS A 180 5.49 -14.97 -12.75
C LYS A 180 6.89 -14.73 -12.19
N GLY A 181 7.10 -13.57 -11.56
CA GLY A 181 8.43 -13.14 -11.15
C GLY A 181 8.43 -12.46 -9.79
N LEU A 182 9.48 -12.71 -9.03
CA LEU A 182 9.89 -11.86 -7.92
C LEU A 182 11.22 -11.23 -8.30
N HIS A 183 11.27 -9.91 -8.41
CA HIS A 183 12.52 -9.17 -8.61
C HIS A 183 12.93 -8.51 -7.31
N ILE A 184 14.24 -8.53 -7.04
CA ILE A 184 14.82 -7.92 -5.85
C ILE A 184 15.76 -6.82 -6.31
N PHE A 185 15.51 -5.61 -5.82
CA PHE A 185 16.31 -4.43 -6.09
C PHE A 185 16.99 -3.97 -4.81
N ASP A 186 18.30 -3.70 -4.88
CA ASP A 186 19.01 -2.94 -3.87
C ASP A 186 18.63 -1.46 -4.02
N ILE A 187 18.13 -0.87 -2.94
CA ILE A 187 17.71 0.52 -2.80
C ILE A 187 18.55 1.29 -1.78
N THR A 188 19.78 0.86 -1.51
CA THR A 188 20.75 1.61 -0.70
C THR A 188 20.91 3.05 -1.20
N ASN A 189 20.80 3.26 -2.51
CA ASN A 189 20.49 4.56 -3.10
C ASN A 189 19.03 4.54 -3.59
N PRO A 190 18.07 5.11 -2.85
CA PRO A 190 16.66 5.00 -3.21
C PRO A 190 16.30 5.64 -4.57
N LYS A 191 17.08 6.64 -5.00
CA LYS A 191 16.92 7.27 -6.32
C LYS A 191 17.26 6.31 -7.47
N GLU A 192 18.20 5.40 -7.23
CA GLU A 192 18.78 4.52 -8.25
C GLU A 192 18.71 3.05 -7.80
N PRO A 193 17.50 2.45 -7.75
CA PRO A 193 17.36 1.02 -7.50
C PRO A 193 18.14 0.22 -8.54
N VAL A 194 18.87 -0.79 -8.06
CA VAL A 194 19.67 -1.72 -8.87
C VAL A 194 19.13 -3.13 -8.68
N LYS A 195 18.73 -3.80 -9.76
CA LYS A 195 18.28 -5.19 -9.68
C LYS A 195 19.45 -6.09 -9.26
N VAL A 196 19.32 -6.79 -8.14
CA VAL A 196 20.34 -7.70 -7.61
C VAL A 196 19.98 -9.17 -7.80
N ASN A 197 18.68 -9.50 -7.87
CA ASN A 197 18.24 -10.87 -8.06
C ASN A 197 16.85 -10.94 -8.73
N SER A 198 16.50 -12.12 -9.24
CA SER A 198 15.12 -12.47 -9.57
C SER A 198 14.88 -13.95 -9.46
N LEU A 199 13.67 -14.30 -8.99
CA LEU A 199 13.19 -15.65 -8.88
C LEU A 199 11.94 -15.82 -9.75
N THR A 200 11.81 -16.98 -10.37
CA THR A 200 10.52 -17.39 -10.94
C THR A 200 9.65 -17.88 -9.80
N ILE A 201 8.43 -17.35 -9.72
CA ILE A 201 7.42 -17.80 -8.76
C ILE A 201 6.23 -18.41 -9.52
N PRO A 202 5.43 -19.28 -8.90
CA PRO A 202 4.20 -19.79 -9.51
C PRO A 202 3.30 -18.67 -10.00
N ASP A 203 2.59 -18.94 -11.10
CA ASP A 203 1.68 -17.97 -11.75
C ASP A 203 0.61 -17.49 -10.76
N SER A 204 0.15 -16.25 -10.91
CA SER A 204 -0.95 -15.64 -10.13
C SER A 204 -0.61 -15.38 -8.66
N SER A 205 0.58 -14.83 -8.43
CA SER A 205 1.02 -14.31 -7.14
C SER A 205 0.54 -12.87 -6.94
N TYR A 206 -0.23 -12.57 -5.89
CA TYR A 206 -0.95 -11.28 -5.78
C TYR A 206 -0.46 -10.34 -4.71
N ARG A 207 -0.03 -10.87 -3.57
CA ARG A 207 0.37 -10.03 -2.43
C ARG A 207 1.68 -10.51 -1.86
N ILE A 208 2.52 -9.56 -1.47
CA ILE A 208 3.81 -9.81 -0.86
C ILE A 208 3.90 -9.11 0.49
N SER A 209 4.47 -9.81 1.46
CA SER A 209 4.94 -9.22 2.70
C SER A 209 6.33 -9.75 3.00
N VAL A 210 7.17 -8.95 3.64
CA VAL A 210 8.50 -9.37 4.08
C VAL A 210 8.59 -9.19 5.57
N ARG A 211 9.11 -10.20 6.25
CA ARG A 211 9.30 -10.18 7.69
C ARG A 211 10.32 -11.23 8.10
N ASP A 212 11.20 -10.90 9.05
CA ASP A 212 12.12 -11.84 9.69
C ASP A 212 12.90 -12.68 8.67
N GLN A 213 13.53 -12.02 7.67
CA GLN A 213 14.27 -12.64 6.56
C GLN A 213 13.45 -13.60 5.67
N ASN A 214 12.12 -13.52 5.72
CA ASN A 214 11.23 -14.33 4.90
C ASN A 214 10.34 -13.44 4.04
N VAL A 215 10.17 -13.85 2.79
CA VAL A 215 9.21 -13.28 1.85
C VAL A 215 7.99 -14.19 1.81
N PHE A 216 6.83 -13.63 2.14
CA PHE A 216 5.54 -14.27 2.14
C PHE A 216 4.77 -13.83 0.90
N ILE A 217 4.40 -14.77 0.04
CA ILE A 217 3.65 -14.49 -1.19
C ILE A 217 2.33 -15.23 -1.15
N ALA A 218 1.23 -14.47 -1.20
CA ALA A 218 -0.09 -15.04 -1.40
C ALA A 218 -0.32 -15.30 -2.89
N ASN A 219 -0.46 -16.56 -3.26
CA ASN A 219 -0.70 -17.05 -4.60
C ASN A 219 -2.12 -17.61 -4.73
N TYR A 220 -2.78 -17.34 -5.85
CA TYR A 220 -4.16 -17.78 -6.10
C TYR A 220 -4.34 -19.29 -6.06
N TYR A 221 -3.39 -20.03 -6.64
CA TYR A 221 -3.51 -21.46 -6.88
C TYR A 221 -2.76 -22.28 -5.83
N GLU A 222 -1.64 -21.75 -5.33
CA GLU A 222 -0.71 -22.46 -4.44
C GLU A 222 -0.84 -22.04 -2.96
N GLY A 223 -1.72 -21.08 -2.64
CA GLY A 223 -1.90 -20.59 -1.27
C GLY A 223 -0.74 -19.69 -0.82
N LEU A 224 -0.09 -20.00 0.31
CA LEU A 224 0.99 -19.18 0.86
C LEU A 224 2.36 -19.79 0.55
N LEU A 225 3.17 -19.06 -0.22
CA LEU A 225 4.58 -19.35 -0.45
C LEU A 225 5.44 -18.59 0.56
N ILE A 226 6.45 -19.26 1.11
CA ILE A 226 7.43 -18.66 2.03
C ILE A 226 8.82 -18.90 1.45
N ILE A 227 9.56 -17.83 1.20
CA ILE A 227 10.91 -17.86 0.61
C ILE A 227 11.88 -17.25 1.62
N GLY A 228 12.91 -18.00 2.01
CA GLY A 228 13.99 -17.50 2.86
C GLY A 228 14.97 -16.62 2.08
N LEU A 229 15.41 -15.53 2.70
CA LEU A 229 16.45 -14.62 2.21
C LEU A 229 17.80 -15.02 2.83
N GLU A 230 18.39 -16.10 2.30
CA GLU A 230 19.78 -16.51 2.62
C GLU A 230 20.80 -15.90 1.65
#